data_AF-A0A6N8W3L4-F1
#
_entry.id   AF-A0A6N8W3L4-F1
#
_cell.length_a   1.000
_cell.length_b   1.000
_cell.length_c   1.000
_cell.angle_alpha   90.00
_cell.angle_beta   90.00
_cell.angle_gamma   90.00
#
_symmetry.space_group_name_H-M   'P 1'
#
loop_
_entity.id
_entity.type
_entity.pdbx_description
1 polymer ?
#
loop_
_entity_poly.entity_id
_entity_poly.type
_entity_poly.pdbx_seq_one_letter_code
_entity_poly.pdbx_strand_id
1 'polypeptide(L)'
;MPADGAKATGPRTIKASEFKAKCLKPMDEVAESGEEIVITKNGRPVSRLLPYREKTRMAFGRNRDNIRVLGDIVEPMPAAWFEAVDDSAEALF
;
A
#
# COMPACT_ATOMS: atom_id res chain seq x y z
N MET A 1 15.64 -4.96 22.93
CA MET A 1 14.63 -5.05 21.86
C MET A 1 15.14 -6.07 20.85
N PRO A 2 14.66 -7.32 20.82
CA PRO A 2 15.20 -8.30 19.89
C PRO A 2 14.65 -8.05 18.48
N ALA A 3 15.54 -8.24 17.51
CA ALA A 3 15.32 -8.09 16.10
C ALA A 3 14.58 -9.32 15.57
N ASP A 4 13.40 -9.12 14.97
CA ASP A 4 12.69 -10.19 14.27
C ASP A 4 13.14 -10.23 12.81
N GLY A 5 13.77 -11.37 12.48
CA GLY A 5 14.31 -11.67 11.17
C GLY A 5 13.24 -11.70 10.09
N ALA A 6 13.49 -10.94 9.03
CA ALA A 6 12.73 -10.99 7.79
C ALA A 6 12.77 -12.42 7.21
N LYS A 7 11.65 -13.14 7.30
CA LYS A 7 11.42 -14.38 6.55
C LYS A 7 10.88 -14.04 5.16
N ALA A 8 11.43 -14.71 4.16
CA ALA A 8 11.14 -14.55 2.74
C ALA A 8 9.63 -14.62 2.43
N THR A 9 9.05 -13.49 2.02
CA THR A 9 7.62 -13.34 1.71
C THR A 9 7.32 -13.83 0.29
N GLY A 10 7.27 -15.16 0.11
CA GLY A 10 6.52 -15.76 -0.99
C GLY A 10 5.04 -15.92 -0.57
N PRO A 11 4.06 -15.77 -1.49
CA PRO A 11 2.65 -15.86 -1.12
C PRO A 11 2.33 -17.25 -0.56
N ARG A 12 1.98 -17.30 0.73
CA ARG A 12 1.66 -18.55 1.41
C ARG A 12 0.40 -19.15 0.79
N THR A 13 0.50 -20.36 0.26
CA THR A 13 -0.59 -21.01 -0.51
C THR A 13 -1.15 -22.20 0.26
N ILE A 14 -2.47 -22.30 0.38
CA ILE A 14 -3.17 -23.42 1.02
C ILE A 14 -4.21 -24.02 0.08
N LYS A 15 -4.46 -25.33 0.17
CA LYS A 15 -5.54 -25.99 -0.58
C LYS A 15 -6.89 -25.69 0.07
N ALA A 16 -7.94 -25.54 -0.72
CA ALA A 16 -9.30 -25.31 -0.26
C ALA A 16 -9.81 -26.41 0.68
N SER A 17 -9.40 -27.66 0.46
CA SER A 17 -9.74 -28.78 1.35
C SER A 17 -9.12 -28.64 2.73
N GLU A 18 -7.89 -28.12 2.80
CA GLU A 18 -7.21 -27.89 4.07
C GLU A 18 -7.72 -26.62 4.77
N PHE A 19 -8.03 -25.59 3.99
CA PHE A 19 -8.71 -24.40 4.50
C PHE A 19 -10.04 -24.77 5.16
N LYS A 20 -10.89 -25.56 4.48
CA LYS A 20 -12.19 -26.03 5.03
C LYS A 20 -12.04 -26.82 6.34
N ALA A 21 -10.99 -27.62 6.47
CA ALA A 21 -10.75 -28.45 7.66
C ALA A 21 -10.21 -27.66 8.86
N LYS A 22 -9.46 -26.58 8.61
CA LYS A 22 -8.73 -25.83 9.63
C LYS A 22 -9.10 -24.34 9.70
N CYS A 23 -10.25 -23.92 9.14
CA CYS A 23 -10.61 -22.51 8.86
C CYS A 23 -10.16 -21.46 9.89
N LEU A 24 -10.30 -21.74 11.20
CA LEU A 24 -9.97 -20.78 12.25
C LEU A 24 -8.47 -20.47 12.33
N LYS A 25 -7.60 -21.48 12.22
CA LYS A 25 -6.17 -21.31 12.40
C LYS A 25 -5.54 -20.36 11.36
N PRO A 26 -5.81 -20.50 10.04
CA PRO A 26 -5.35 -19.53 9.05
C PRO A 26 -5.91 -18.12 9.26
N MET A 27 -7.10 -17.96 9.87
CA MET A 27 -7.65 -16.64 10.15
C MET A 27 -6.88 -15.95 11.26
N ASP A 28 -6.59 -16.66 12.36
CA ASP A 28 -5.79 -16.14 13.47
C ASP A 28 -4.35 -15.85 13.00
N GLU A 29 -3.74 -16.77 12.24
CA GLU A 29 -2.39 -16.57 11.69
C GLU A 29 -2.31 -15.33 10.77
N VAL A 30 -3.33 -15.08 9.94
CA VAL A 30 -3.37 -13.89 9.07
C VAL A 30 -3.60 -12.62 9.89
N ALA A 31 -4.42 -12.69 10.94
CA ALA A 31 -4.65 -11.56 11.84
C ALA A 31 -3.39 -11.18 12.64
N GLU A 32 -2.61 -12.17 13.10
CA GLU A 32 -1.38 -11.96 13.87
C GLU A 32 -0.17 -11.59 13.00
N SER A 33 0.06 -12.33 11.92
CA SER A 33 1.24 -12.13 11.06
C SER A 33 1.08 -10.95 10.09
N GLY A 34 -0.15 -10.63 9.69
CA GLY A 34 -0.43 -9.69 8.62
C GLY A 34 -0.06 -10.21 7.22
N GLU A 35 0.37 -11.47 7.08
CA GLU A 35 0.71 -12.08 5.79
C GLU A 35 -0.55 -12.55 5.06
N GLU A 36 -0.58 -12.38 3.73
CA GLU A 36 -1.69 -12.84 2.90
C GLU A 36 -1.56 -14.34 2.59
N ILE A 37 -2.69 -15.06 2.64
CA ILE A 37 -2.76 -16.48 2.27
C ILE A 37 -3.60 -16.66 1.00
N VAL A 38 -3.07 -17.35 0.01
CA VAL A 38 -3.78 -17.71 -1.23
C VAL A 38 -4.41 -19.09 -1.09
N ILE A 39 -5.73 -19.16 -1.26
CA ILE A 39 -6.50 -20.40 -1.23
C ILE A 39 -6.64 -20.94 -2.66
N THR A 40 -6.16 -22.16 -2.87
CA THR A 40 -6.17 -22.85 -4.17
C THR A 40 -7.14 -24.03 -4.18
N LYS A 41 -7.85 -24.25 -5.29
CA LYS A 41 -8.66 -25.44 -5.53
C LYS A 41 -8.16 -26.11 -6.81
N ASN A 42 -7.80 -27.39 -6.74
CA ASN A 42 -7.24 -28.14 -7.88
C ASN A 42 -6.02 -27.46 -8.53
N GLY A 43 -5.12 -26.91 -7.71
CA GLY A 43 -3.91 -26.22 -8.17
C GLY A 43 -4.14 -24.81 -8.75
N ARG A 44 -5.39 -24.33 -8.79
CA ARG A 44 -5.73 -22.99 -9.26
C ARG A 44 -6.03 -22.07 -8.08
N PRO A 45 -5.50 -20.84 -8.02
CA PRO A 45 -5.89 -19.86 -7.01
C PRO A 45 -7.35 -19.45 -7.19
N VAL A 46 -8.13 -19.48 -6.10
CA VAL A 46 -9.58 -19.19 -6.10
C VAL A 46 -9.91 -18.01 -5.20
N SER A 47 -9.22 -17.86 -4.08
CA SER A 47 -9.48 -16.78 -3.12
C SER A 47 -8.20 -16.41 -2.39
N ARG A 48 -8.18 -15.26 -1.71
CA ARG A 48 -7.09 -14.82 -0.85
C ARG A 48 -7.64 -14.31 0.47
N LEU A 49 -6.96 -14.66 1.56
CA LEU A 49 -7.27 -14.21 2.90
C LEU A 49 -6.26 -13.13 3.29
N LEU A 50 -6.78 -11.95 3.60
CA LEU A 50 -6.03 -10.75 3.96
C LEU A 50 -6.31 -10.39 5.42
N PRO A 51 -5.34 -9.79 6.14
CA PRO A 51 -5.60 -9.27 7.47
C PRO A 51 -6.69 -8.20 7.42
N TYR A 52 -7.63 -8.28 8.35
CA TYR A 52 -8.63 -7.24 8.51
C TYR A 52 -7.96 -6.00 9.10
N ARG A 53 -7.83 -4.95 8.29
CA ARG A 53 -7.41 -3.63 8.73
C ARG A 53 -8.63 -2.73 8.81
N GLU A 54 -8.86 -2.17 9.99
CA GLU A 54 -9.89 -1.17 10.18
C GLU A 54 -9.62 -0.03 9.21
N LYS A 55 -10.55 0.21 8.27
CA LYS A 55 -10.45 1.36 7.38
C LYS A 55 -10.57 2.60 8.24
N THR A 56 -9.44 3.22 8.58
CA THR A 56 -9.46 4.59 9.07
C THR A 56 -10.27 5.39 8.06
N ARG A 57 -11.36 6.03 8.53
CA ARG A 57 -12.15 6.94 7.69
C ARG A 57 -11.16 7.81 6.94
N MET A 58 -11.23 7.79 5.61
CA MET A 58 -10.32 8.54 4.75
C MET A 58 -10.14 9.92 5.39
N ALA A 59 -8.90 10.31 5.67
CA ALA A 59 -8.59 11.62 6.23
C ALA A 59 -8.89 12.76 5.24
N PHE A 60 -9.63 12.47 4.16
CA PHE A 60 -10.12 13.44 3.22
C PHE A 60 -11.05 14.41 3.94
N GLY A 61 -10.65 15.68 4.01
CA GLY A 61 -11.36 16.69 4.78
C GLY A 61 -11.06 16.70 6.28
N ARG A 62 -10.08 15.92 6.79
CA ARG A 62 -9.66 15.98 8.21
C ARG A 62 -9.16 17.36 8.62
N ASN A 63 -8.66 18.13 7.66
CA ASN A 63 -8.23 19.51 7.84
C ASN A 63 -9.13 20.50 7.06
N ARG A 64 -10.36 20.13 6.70
CA ARG A 64 -11.26 21.00 5.92
C ARG A 64 -11.39 22.39 6.54
N ASP A 65 -11.52 22.44 7.86
CA ASP A 65 -11.70 23.70 8.61
C ASP A 65 -10.37 24.30 9.11
N ASN A 66 -9.25 23.58 8.92
CA ASN A 66 -7.91 24.01 9.32
C ASN A 66 -7.07 24.52 8.14
N ILE A 67 -7.57 24.44 6.91
CA ILE A 67 -6.86 24.91 5.71
C ILE A 67 -7.41 26.28 5.33
N ARG A 68 -6.52 27.27 5.25
CA ARG A 68 -6.82 28.61 4.75
C ARG A 68 -5.91 28.91 3.56
N VAL A 69 -6.52 29.35 2.47
CA VAL A 69 -5.79 29.86 1.30
C VAL A 69 -5.34 31.28 1.63
N LEU A 70 -4.03 31.51 1.67
CA LEU A 70 -3.42 32.79 2.07
C LEU A 70 -3.12 33.73 0.89
N GLY A 71 -3.36 33.29 -0.34
CA GLY A 71 -3.09 34.04 -1.58
C GLY A 71 -3.77 33.40 -2.78
N ASP A 72 -3.54 33.93 -3.98
CA ASP A 72 -4.05 33.30 -5.21
C ASP A 72 -3.28 32.00 -5.49
N ILE A 73 -4.01 30.92 -5.76
CA ILE A 73 -3.48 29.58 -6.04
C ILE A 73 -3.77 29.12 -7.48
N VAL A 74 -4.49 29.94 -8.24
CA VAL A 74 -4.88 29.68 -9.62
C VAL A 74 -3.98 30.47 -10.57
N GLU A 75 -3.45 31.61 -10.12
CA GLU A 75 -2.49 32.39 -10.89
C GLU A 75 -1.25 31.58 -11.30
N PRO A 76 -0.73 31.82 -12.51
CA PRO A 76 0.48 31.16 -12.99
C PRO A 76 1.65 31.49 -12.06
N MET A 77 2.49 30.48 -11.80
CA MET A 77 3.69 30.66 -10.98
C MET A 77 4.59 31.77 -11.55
N PRO A 78 5.25 32.57 -10.68
CA PRO A 78 6.10 33.66 -11.17
C PRO A 78 7.20 33.13 -12.09
N ALA A 79 7.43 33.80 -13.22
CA ALA A 79 8.45 33.40 -14.19
C ALA A 79 9.84 33.26 -13.56
N ALA A 80 10.14 34.04 -12.52
CA ALA A 80 11.40 33.97 -11.76
C ALA A 80 11.62 32.65 -11.01
N TRP A 81 10.58 31.82 -10.81
CA TRP A 81 10.71 30.48 -10.23
C TRP A 81 11.18 29.44 -11.24
N PHE A 82 11.10 29.78 -12.53
CA PHE A 82 11.66 29.00 -13.61
C PHE A 82 12.96 29.69 -14.00
N GLU A 83 14.07 29.28 -13.40
CA GLU A 83 15.37 29.61 -13.99
C GLU A 83 15.38 29.11 -15.43
N ALA A 84 15.92 29.92 -16.35
CA ALA A 84 16.14 29.46 -17.71
C ALA A 84 16.97 28.19 -17.61
N VAL A 85 16.39 27.07 -18.05
CA VAL A 85 17.13 25.83 -18.23
C VAL A 85 18.31 26.19 -19.13
N ASP A 86 19.51 26.06 -18.60
CA ASP A 86 20.72 26.29 -19.38
C ASP A 86 20.82 25.16 -20.41
N ASP A 87 20.24 25.39 -21.59
CA ASP A 87 20.29 24.50 -22.75
C ASP A 87 21.71 24.32 -23.30
N SER A 88 22.74 24.91 -22.67
CA SER A 88 24.14 24.66 -23.02
C SER A 88 24.58 23.20 -22.84
N ALA A 89 23.79 22.38 -22.13
CA ALA A 89 24.02 20.95 -21.97
C ALA A 89 23.60 20.09 -23.19
N GLU A 90 22.83 20.60 -24.17
CA GLU A 90 22.52 19.86 -25.41
C GLU A 90 23.66 19.89 -26.43
N ALA A 91 24.75 20.62 -26.18
CA ALA A 91 25.94 20.60 -27.04
C ALA A 91 26.89 19.40 -26.77
N LEU A 92 26.52 18.47 -25.89
CA LEU A 92 27.34 17.31 -25.51
C LEU A 92 26.71 15.94 -25.86
N PHE A 93 25.65 15.90 -26.69
CA PHE A 93 25.16 14.66 -27.30
C PHE A 93 25.28 14.69 -28.82
#